data_AF-A0A375ABV8-F1
#
_entry.id   AF-A0A375ABV8-F1
#
_cell.length_a   1.000
_cell.length_b   1.000
_cell.length_c   1.000
_cell.angle_alpha   90.00
_cell.angle_beta   90.00
_cell.angle_gamma   90.00
#
_symmetry.space_group_name_H-M   'P 1'
#
loop_
_entity.id
_entity.type
_entity.pdbx_description
1 polymer ?
#
loop_
_entity_poly.entity_id
_entity_poly.type
_entity_poly.pdbx_seq_one_letter_code
_entity_poly.pdbx_strand_id
1 'polypeptide(L)'
;MTQTSVLPRYRCHKVVQAAKIIDVNPLDNGKSSLTLDGDILLFAERGYIEKHNPQPGGYFVLYEDGYQSYSPAAVFEAGYNRLPELGGDVGDNQQEIENRNIERAARAAHEVNRAYCAALGDDSQPAWEDAPQWQKDSAIEGVVFHLTGDHPPEASHNKWLEFKKQEGWKYGPVKDAEKKEHPCFVPYEQLPKEQQVKDYLFRAVVHAFK
;
A
#
# COMPACT_ATOMS: atom_id res chain seq x y z
N MET A 1 17.20 -29.52 -17.50
CA MET A 1 15.90 -28.88 -17.79
C MET A 1 15.71 -27.81 -16.73
N THR A 2 16.00 -26.55 -17.06
CA THR A 2 15.85 -25.43 -16.12
C THR A 2 14.35 -25.18 -15.94
N GLN A 3 13.83 -25.62 -14.80
CA GLN A 3 12.46 -25.32 -14.40
C GLN A 3 12.38 -23.79 -14.26
N THR A 4 11.75 -23.12 -15.22
CA THR A 4 11.41 -21.70 -15.08
C THR A 4 10.32 -21.65 -14.01
N SER A 5 10.73 -21.53 -12.75
CA SER A 5 9.78 -21.49 -11.63
C SER A 5 8.93 -20.22 -11.78
N VAL A 6 7.66 -20.42 -12.09
CA VAL A 6 6.70 -19.34 -12.27
C VAL A 6 6.28 -18.87 -10.88
N LEU A 7 6.49 -17.59 -10.58
CA LEU A 7 6.08 -17.00 -9.32
C LEU A 7 4.57 -17.20 -9.08
N PRO A 8 4.14 -17.59 -7.85
CA PRO A 8 2.74 -17.72 -7.51
C PRO A 8 1.95 -16.43 -7.77
N ARG A 9 0.68 -16.58 -8.17
CA ARG A 9 -0.20 -15.45 -8.50
C ARG A 9 -0.99 -15.02 -7.28
N TYR A 10 -1.14 -13.71 -7.13
CA TYR A 10 -1.97 -13.10 -6.11
C TYR A 10 -2.89 -12.07 -6.75
N ARG A 11 -4.03 -11.79 -6.10
CA ARG A 11 -4.99 -10.78 -6.50
C ARG A 11 -5.16 -9.76 -5.38
N CYS A 12 -4.76 -8.53 -5.68
CA CYS A 12 -5.31 -7.32 -5.06
C CYS A 12 -6.42 -6.79 -6.00
N HIS A 13 -6.41 -5.50 -6.39
CA HIS A 13 -7.25 -5.03 -7.51
C HIS A 13 -6.74 -5.51 -8.88
N LYS A 14 -5.46 -5.87 -8.96
CA LYS A 14 -4.82 -6.47 -10.14
C LYS A 14 -4.28 -7.84 -9.79
N VAL A 15 -4.09 -8.66 -10.82
CA VAL A 15 -3.31 -9.89 -10.67
C VAL A 15 -1.84 -9.53 -10.68
N VAL A 16 -1.11 -10.03 -9.69
CA VAL A 16 0.34 -9.92 -9.58
C VAL A 16 0.95 -11.30 -9.41
N GLN A 17 2.25 -11.39 -9.63
CA GLN A 17 3.07 -12.53 -9.24
C GLN A 17 3.96 -12.13 -8.07
N ALA A 18 4.06 -12.96 -7.04
CA ALA A 18 4.86 -12.61 -5.87
C ALA A 18 5.43 -13.83 -5.17
N ALA A 19 6.53 -13.63 -4.46
CA ALA A 19 7.10 -14.62 -3.54
C ALA A 19 7.83 -13.93 -2.39
N LYS A 20 7.86 -14.60 -1.24
CA LYS A 20 8.54 -14.11 -0.04
C LYS A 20 10.05 -14.15 -0.27
N ILE A 21 10.74 -13.09 0.10
CA ILE A 21 12.19 -12.99 0.02
C ILE A 21 12.77 -13.71 1.24
N ILE A 22 13.55 -14.75 1.00
CA ILE A 22 14.24 -15.52 2.03
C ILE A 22 15.59 -14.90 2.34
N ASP A 23 16.29 -14.42 1.30
CA ASP A 23 17.63 -13.83 1.46
C ASP A 23 17.92 -12.78 0.38
N VAL A 24 18.80 -11.83 0.72
CA VAL A 24 19.25 -10.74 -0.16
C VAL A 24 20.76 -10.69 -0.14
N ASN A 25 21.38 -11.06 -1.26
CA ASN A 25 22.83 -11.11 -1.40
C ASN A 25 23.30 -9.99 -2.34
N PRO A 26 24.04 -8.98 -1.83
CA PRO A 26 24.59 -7.91 -2.65
C PRO A 26 25.55 -8.44 -3.71
N LEU A 27 25.52 -7.82 -4.89
CA LEU A 27 26.41 -8.08 -6.01
C LEU A 27 27.13 -6.78 -6.43
N ASP A 28 28.02 -6.90 -7.41
CA ASP A 28 28.73 -5.75 -7.97
C ASP A 28 27.77 -4.71 -8.58
N ASN A 29 28.23 -3.46 -8.61
CA ASN A 29 27.52 -2.32 -9.22
C ASN A 29 26.14 -2.00 -8.61
N GLY A 30 25.92 -2.37 -7.34
CA GLY A 30 24.69 -2.05 -6.60
C GLY A 30 23.49 -2.92 -6.97
N LYS A 31 23.70 -4.02 -7.70
CA LYS A 31 22.70 -5.06 -7.92
C LYS A 31 22.66 -6.01 -6.71
N SER A 32 21.62 -6.81 -6.61
CA SER A 32 21.57 -7.91 -5.63
C SER A 32 20.90 -9.14 -6.24
N SER A 33 21.25 -10.32 -5.74
CA SER A 33 20.45 -11.52 -5.94
C SER A 33 19.48 -11.71 -4.77
N LEU A 34 18.24 -12.06 -5.08
CA LEU A 34 17.19 -12.37 -4.12
C LEU A 34 16.89 -13.86 -4.20
N THR A 35 17.01 -14.55 -3.07
CA THR A 35 16.48 -15.90 -2.94
C THR A 35 15.04 -15.78 -2.48
N LEU A 36 14.10 -16.25 -3.29
CA LEU A 36 12.68 -16.23 -2.98
C LEU A 36 12.20 -17.63 -2.58
N ASP A 37 11.10 -17.66 -1.85
CA ASP A 37 10.42 -18.89 -1.44
C ASP A 37 10.11 -19.77 -2.67
N GLY A 38 10.31 -21.09 -2.51
CA GLY A 38 10.32 -22.05 -3.63
C GLY A 38 11.65 -22.13 -4.40
N ASP A 39 12.76 -21.76 -3.77
CA ASP A 39 14.13 -21.81 -4.31
C ASP A 39 14.32 -21.03 -5.62
N ILE A 40 13.59 -19.93 -5.75
CA ILE A 40 13.61 -19.08 -6.95
C ILE A 40 14.70 -18.02 -6.78
N LEU A 41 15.69 -18.02 -7.67
CA LEU A 41 16.74 -17.01 -7.69
C LEU A 41 16.40 -15.88 -8.67
N LEU A 42 16.30 -14.65 -8.16
CA LEU A 42 16.03 -13.45 -8.97
C LEU A 42 17.19 -12.46 -8.87
N PHE A 43 17.61 -11.90 -10.01
CA PHE A 43 18.62 -10.83 -10.04
C PHE A 43 17.93 -9.46 -10.13
N ALA A 44 18.00 -8.71 -9.04
CA ALA A 44 17.43 -7.39 -8.93
C ALA A 44 18.43 -6.32 -9.37
N GLU A 45 17.98 -5.46 -10.29
CA GLU A 45 18.77 -4.34 -10.80
C GLU A 45 18.95 -3.25 -9.75
N ARG A 46 20.01 -2.45 -9.91
CA ARG A 46 20.39 -1.37 -8.98
C ARG A 46 19.23 -0.44 -8.64
N GLY A 47 18.44 -0.02 -9.64
CA GLY A 47 17.30 0.87 -9.44
C GLY A 47 16.20 0.28 -8.55
N TYR A 48 16.00 -1.05 -8.58
CA TYR A 48 15.06 -1.72 -7.68
C TYR A 48 15.60 -1.72 -6.25
N ILE A 49 16.88 -2.09 -6.07
CA ILE A 49 17.52 -2.14 -4.75
C ILE A 49 17.53 -0.78 -4.07
N GLU A 50 17.96 0.27 -4.78
CA GLU A 50 17.99 1.63 -4.25
C GLU A 50 16.59 2.18 -3.92
N LYS A 51 15.59 1.86 -4.74
CA LYS A 51 14.21 2.35 -4.54
C LYS A 51 13.48 1.62 -3.42
N HIS A 52 13.65 0.31 -3.31
CA HIS A 52 12.80 -0.54 -2.49
C HIS A 52 13.49 -1.08 -1.24
N ASN A 53 14.83 -1.07 -1.18
CA ASN A 53 15.64 -1.59 -0.08
C ASN A 53 15.08 -2.90 0.52
N PRO A 54 14.89 -3.95 -0.32
CA PRO A 54 14.16 -5.14 0.07
C PRO A 54 14.83 -5.85 1.26
N GLN A 55 14.03 -6.39 2.17
CA GLN A 55 14.50 -7.14 3.33
C GLN A 55 13.99 -8.58 3.30
N PRO A 56 14.77 -9.55 3.82
CA PRO A 56 14.28 -10.89 4.12
C PRO A 56 12.98 -10.85 4.95
N GLY A 57 12.04 -11.72 4.60
CA GLY A 57 10.71 -11.79 5.19
C GLY A 57 9.65 -10.95 4.46
N GLY A 58 10.02 -9.92 3.69
CA GLY A 58 9.07 -9.22 2.81
C GLY A 58 8.80 -9.96 1.50
N TYR A 59 7.99 -9.40 0.61
CA TYR A 59 7.62 -9.99 -0.67
C TYR A 59 8.18 -9.19 -1.83
N PHE A 60 8.72 -9.90 -2.82
CA PHE A 60 8.92 -9.37 -4.17
C PHE A 60 7.60 -9.50 -4.93
N VAL A 61 7.18 -8.43 -5.60
CA VAL A 61 5.91 -8.34 -6.34
C VAL A 61 6.18 -7.88 -7.76
N LEU A 62 5.68 -8.64 -8.74
CA LEU A 62 5.77 -8.37 -10.17
C LEU A 62 4.36 -8.20 -10.75
N TYR A 63 4.13 -7.07 -11.40
CA TYR A 63 2.87 -6.74 -12.06
C TYR A 63 2.88 -7.18 -13.53
N GLU A 64 1.71 -7.32 -14.14
CA GLU A 64 1.57 -7.74 -15.54
C GLU A 64 2.22 -6.78 -16.55
N ASP A 65 2.34 -5.49 -16.20
CA ASP A 65 3.04 -4.48 -17.01
C ASP A 65 4.57 -4.51 -16.85
N GLY A 66 5.09 -5.44 -16.05
CA GLY A 66 6.51 -5.59 -15.75
C GLY A 66 7.01 -4.73 -14.59
N TYR A 67 6.15 -3.93 -13.95
CA TYR A 67 6.54 -3.15 -12.77
C TYR A 67 6.89 -4.08 -11.61
N GLN A 68 7.96 -3.74 -10.88
CA GLN A 68 8.46 -4.51 -9.74
C GLN A 68 8.35 -3.67 -8.47
N SER A 69 7.92 -4.29 -7.38
CA SER A 69 7.84 -3.64 -6.06
C SER A 69 8.23 -4.61 -4.95
N TYR A 70 8.63 -4.02 -3.83
CA TYR A 70 8.73 -4.70 -2.55
C TYR A 70 7.48 -4.41 -1.71
N SER A 71 7.03 -5.38 -0.91
CA SER A 71 5.99 -5.18 0.11
C SER A 71 6.37 -5.88 1.42
N PRO A 72 6.32 -5.20 2.58
CA PRO A 72 6.50 -5.87 3.87
C PRO A 72 5.48 -6.99 4.10
N ALA A 73 5.85 -8.05 4.83
CA ALA A 73 5.02 -9.24 5.02
C ALA A 73 3.59 -8.91 5.48
N ALA A 74 3.45 -8.11 6.53
CA ALA A 74 2.16 -7.77 7.10
C ALA A 74 1.25 -7.01 6.12
N VAL A 75 1.84 -6.17 5.26
CA VAL A 75 1.09 -5.41 4.23
C VAL A 75 0.68 -6.34 3.10
N PHE A 76 1.61 -7.18 2.65
CA PHE A 76 1.34 -8.11 1.56
C PHE A 76 0.27 -9.13 1.95
N GLU A 77 0.43 -9.77 3.10
CA GLU A 77 -0.45 -10.85 3.56
C GLU A 77 -1.86 -10.34 3.90
N ALA A 78 -2.01 -9.07 4.30
CA ALA A 78 -3.31 -8.44 4.50
C ALA A 78 -3.98 -7.94 3.20
N GLY A 79 -3.20 -7.57 2.18
CA GLY A 79 -3.70 -6.92 0.96
C GLY A 79 -3.78 -7.81 -0.28
N TYR A 80 -3.15 -8.99 -0.28
CA TYR A 80 -3.00 -9.84 -1.46
C TYR A 80 -3.54 -11.24 -1.22
N ASN A 81 -4.50 -11.65 -2.05
CA ASN A 81 -5.09 -12.99 -2.00
C ASN A 81 -4.32 -13.94 -2.92
N ARG A 82 -3.80 -15.05 -2.40
CA ARG A 82 -3.20 -16.07 -3.27
C ARG A 82 -4.28 -16.62 -4.19
N LEU A 83 -4.07 -16.51 -5.50
CA LEU A 83 -4.99 -17.10 -6.46
C LEU A 83 -4.74 -18.61 -6.53
N PRO A 84 -5.80 -19.41 -6.71
CA PRO A 84 -5.64 -20.83 -6.94
C PRO A 84 -4.74 -21.05 -8.16
N GLU A 85 -3.84 -22.03 -8.03
CA GLU A 85 -3.13 -22.54 -9.18
C GLU A 85 -4.19 -23.03 -10.18
N LEU A 86 -4.02 -22.71 -11.47
CA LEU A 86 -5.02 -22.98 -12.51
C LEU A 86 -5.45 -24.46 -12.44
N GLY A 87 -6.64 -24.73 -11.88
CA GLY A 87 -7.17 -26.09 -11.69
C GLY A 87 -7.81 -26.43 -10.33
N GLY A 88 -7.86 -25.52 -9.34
CA GLY A 88 -8.49 -25.78 -8.01
C GLY A 88 -9.93 -25.25 -7.86
N ASP A 89 -10.80 -26.04 -7.22
CA ASP A 89 -12.21 -25.77 -6.92
C ASP A 89 -12.43 -24.49 -6.09
N VAL A 90 -13.44 -23.68 -6.45
CA VAL A 90 -13.66 -22.31 -5.95
C VAL A 90 -14.80 -22.29 -4.93
N GLY A 91 -14.46 -22.47 -3.66
CA GLY A 91 -15.26 -21.95 -2.56
C GLY A 91 -14.64 -20.66 -2.06
N ASP A 92 -15.40 -19.55 -2.01
CA ASP A 92 -14.95 -18.27 -1.43
C ASP A 92 -14.41 -18.56 -0.02
N ASN A 93 -13.10 -18.44 0.18
CA ASN A 93 -12.52 -18.68 1.49
C ASN A 93 -12.73 -17.43 2.38
N GLN A 94 -12.74 -17.61 3.70
CA GLN A 94 -13.01 -16.54 4.66
C GLN A 94 -12.09 -15.31 4.46
N GLN A 95 -10.86 -15.53 3.99
CA GLN A 95 -9.88 -14.47 3.72
C GLN A 95 -10.29 -13.60 2.52
N GLU A 96 -10.85 -14.20 1.46
CA GLU A 96 -11.33 -13.46 0.29
C GLU A 96 -12.53 -12.56 0.65
N ILE A 97 -13.41 -13.03 1.52
CA ILE A 97 -14.54 -12.25 2.04
C ILE A 97 -14.03 -11.05 2.83
N GLU A 98 -13.06 -11.27 3.73
CA GLU A 98 -12.45 -10.23 4.54
C GLU A 98 -11.74 -9.19 3.68
N ASN A 99 -10.96 -9.63 2.69
CA ASN A 99 -10.24 -8.73 1.79
C ASN A 99 -11.18 -7.91 0.92
N ARG A 100 -12.28 -8.49 0.44
CA ARG A 100 -13.35 -7.76 -0.27
C ARG A 100 -14.02 -6.73 0.64
N ASN A 101 -14.19 -7.02 1.93
CA ASN A 101 -14.76 -6.06 2.88
C ASN A 101 -13.80 -4.89 3.16
N ILE A 102 -12.49 -5.16 3.29
CA ILE A 102 -11.46 -4.13 3.44
C ILE A 102 -11.45 -3.19 2.24
N GLU A 103 -11.47 -3.73 1.01
CA GLU A 103 -11.54 -2.91 -0.21
C GLU A 103 -12.80 -2.04 -0.26
N ARG A 104 -13.95 -2.59 0.11
CA ARG A 104 -15.21 -1.83 0.15
C ARG A 104 -15.16 -0.70 1.16
N ALA A 105 -14.59 -0.93 2.33
CA ALA A 105 -14.39 0.11 3.34
C ALA A 105 -13.42 1.20 2.85
N ALA A 106 -12.32 0.81 2.20
CA ALA A 106 -11.33 1.75 1.66
C ALA A 106 -11.92 2.63 0.56
N ARG A 107 -12.67 2.03 -0.37
CA ARG A 107 -13.42 2.74 -1.40
C ARG A 107 -14.40 3.73 -0.79
N ALA A 108 -15.20 3.31 0.19
CA ALA A 108 -16.18 4.17 0.83
C ALA A 108 -15.51 5.36 1.54
N ALA A 109 -14.43 5.11 2.30
CA ALA A 109 -13.72 6.14 3.03
C ALA A 109 -13.03 7.14 2.09
N HIS A 110 -12.45 6.67 0.98
CA HIS A 110 -11.89 7.52 -0.08
C HIS A 110 -12.96 8.41 -0.71
N GLU A 111 -14.10 7.84 -1.13
CA GLU A 111 -15.16 8.61 -1.78
C GLU A 111 -15.79 9.64 -0.85
N VAL A 112 -15.94 9.34 0.45
CA VAL A 112 -16.41 10.32 1.44
C VAL A 112 -15.41 11.46 1.59
N ASN A 113 -14.11 11.18 1.71
CA ASN A 113 -13.09 12.22 1.79
C ASN A 113 -13.00 13.05 0.50
N ARG A 114 -13.14 12.42 -0.67
CA ARG A 114 -13.17 13.10 -1.97
C ARG A 114 -14.37 14.03 -2.07
N ALA A 115 -15.56 13.56 -1.72
CA ALA A 115 -16.78 14.37 -1.73
C ALA A 115 -16.69 15.54 -0.74
N TYR A 116 -16.10 15.32 0.43
CA TYR A 116 -15.84 16.37 1.41
C TYR A 116 -14.86 17.43 0.88
N CYS A 117 -13.76 17.02 0.24
CA CYS A 117 -12.83 17.95 -0.41
C CYS A 117 -13.51 18.76 -1.52
N ALA A 118 -14.29 18.12 -2.39
CA ALA A 118 -15.04 18.80 -3.44
C ALA A 118 -16.03 19.84 -2.87
N ALA A 119 -16.67 19.53 -1.74
CA ALA A 119 -17.56 20.48 -1.04
C ALA A 119 -16.81 21.72 -0.50
N LEU A 120 -15.51 21.62 -0.26
CA LEU A 120 -14.63 22.73 0.10
C LEU A 120 -14.00 23.43 -1.12
N GLY A 121 -14.33 23.02 -2.34
CA GLY A 121 -13.78 23.54 -3.59
C GLY A 121 -12.44 22.91 -4.01
N ASP A 122 -12.06 21.78 -3.42
CA ASP A 122 -10.87 21.01 -3.79
C ASP A 122 -11.25 19.77 -4.61
N ASP A 123 -11.21 19.90 -5.94
CA ASP A 123 -11.44 18.81 -6.89
C ASP A 123 -10.15 18.06 -7.29
N SER A 124 -9.05 18.24 -6.55
CA SER A 124 -7.75 17.63 -6.90
C SER A 124 -7.71 16.11 -6.71
N GLN A 125 -8.67 15.54 -5.97
CA GLN A 125 -8.71 14.11 -5.69
C GLN A 125 -9.49 13.34 -6.76
N PRO A 126 -8.86 12.35 -7.43
CA PRO A 126 -9.56 11.51 -8.40
C PRO A 126 -10.60 10.60 -7.74
N ALA A 127 -11.62 10.20 -8.51
CA ALA A 127 -12.54 9.14 -8.11
C ALA A 127 -11.79 7.82 -7.86
N TRP A 128 -12.33 6.95 -7.02
CA TRP A 128 -11.68 5.68 -6.67
C TRP A 128 -11.25 4.90 -7.90
N GLU A 129 -12.09 4.78 -8.93
CA GLU A 129 -11.75 3.99 -10.12
C GLU A 129 -10.51 4.53 -10.84
N ASP A 130 -10.39 5.85 -10.92
CA ASP A 130 -9.32 6.57 -11.61
C ASP A 130 -8.10 6.83 -10.72
N ALA A 131 -8.21 6.58 -9.41
CA ALA A 131 -7.12 6.80 -8.47
C ALA A 131 -5.93 5.88 -8.78
N PRO A 132 -4.68 6.40 -8.76
CA PRO A 132 -3.50 5.59 -8.95
C PRO A 132 -3.37 4.55 -7.83
N GLN A 133 -2.73 3.42 -8.14
CA GLN A 133 -2.71 2.27 -7.23
C GLN A 133 -2.14 2.61 -5.84
N TRP A 134 -1.07 3.41 -5.77
CA TRP A 134 -0.48 3.83 -4.49
C TRP A 134 -1.46 4.59 -3.58
N GLN A 135 -2.44 5.31 -4.15
CA GLN A 135 -3.46 6.03 -3.39
C GLN A 135 -4.53 5.06 -2.84
N LYS A 136 -4.89 4.05 -3.64
CA LYS A 136 -5.77 2.94 -3.20
C LYS A 136 -5.11 2.12 -2.09
N ASP A 137 -3.84 1.77 -2.26
CA ASP A 137 -3.04 1.03 -1.28
C ASP A 137 -2.97 1.82 0.04
N SER A 138 -2.71 3.13 -0.02
CA SER A 138 -2.70 4.00 1.17
C SER A 138 -4.05 4.03 1.90
N ALA A 139 -5.17 4.05 1.16
CA ALA A 139 -6.49 3.97 1.77
C ALA A 139 -6.74 2.60 2.42
N ILE A 140 -6.37 1.51 1.76
CA ILE A 140 -6.47 0.14 2.30
C ILE A 140 -5.64 0.01 3.59
N GLU A 141 -4.39 0.49 3.59
CA GLU A 141 -3.54 0.51 4.77
C GLU A 141 -4.17 1.29 5.94
N GLY A 142 -4.84 2.41 5.64
CA GLY A 142 -5.59 3.19 6.61
C GLY A 142 -6.78 2.42 7.19
N VAL A 143 -7.51 1.67 6.36
CA VAL A 143 -8.63 0.81 6.80
C VAL A 143 -8.13 -0.29 7.71
N VAL A 144 -7.13 -1.06 7.27
CA VAL A 144 -6.55 -2.15 8.07
C VAL A 144 -6.07 -1.62 9.41
N PHE A 145 -5.41 -0.46 9.42
CA PHE A 145 -4.98 0.19 10.66
C PHE A 145 -6.16 0.44 11.61
N HIS A 146 -7.25 1.06 11.15
CA HIS A 146 -8.43 1.33 12.01
C HIS A 146 -9.30 0.10 12.33
N LEU A 147 -9.20 -0.99 11.57
CA LEU A 147 -9.88 -2.25 11.88
C LEU A 147 -9.12 -3.08 12.93
N THR A 148 -7.79 -3.04 12.92
CA THR A 148 -6.93 -3.86 13.78
C THR A 148 -6.69 -3.27 15.18
N GLY A 149 -7.25 -2.09 15.48
CA GLY A 149 -7.18 -1.45 16.79
C GLY A 149 -8.22 -0.34 16.97
N ASP A 150 -8.34 0.19 18.19
CA ASP A 150 -9.06 1.44 18.43
C ASP A 150 -8.05 2.59 18.46
N HIS A 151 -7.89 3.22 17.31
CA HIS A 151 -6.97 4.34 17.14
C HIS A 151 -7.74 5.66 17.15
N PRO A 152 -7.21 6.71 17.81
CA PRO A 152 -7.81 8.03 17.72
C PRO A 152 -7.69 8.59 16.30
N PRO A 153 -8.52 9.57 15.91
CA PRO A 153 -8.46 10.19 14.57
C PRO A 153 -7.07 10.68 14.17
N GLU A 154 -6.32 11.29 15.11
CA GLU A 154 -4.96 11.79 14.89
C GLU A 154 -3.93 10.71 14.51
N ALA A 155 -4.20 9.44 14.81
CA ALA A 155 -3.25 8.36 14.58
C ALA A 155 -2.95 8.15 13.09
N SER A 156 -3.94 8.35 12.21
CA SER A 156 -3.75 8.30 10.75
C SER A 156 -2.77 9.39 10.28
N HIS A 157 -2.98 10.62 10.75
CA HIS A 157 -2.10 11.74 10.43
C HIS A 157 -0.69 11.54 10.98
N ASN A 158 -0.55 11.11 12.24
CA ASN A 158 0.75 10.88 12.85
C ASN A 158 1.55 9.80 12.12
N LYS A 159 0.88 8.73 11.68
CA LYS A 159 1.49 7.68 10.85
C LYS A 159 1.92 8.22 9.48
N TRP A 160 1.08 9.02 8.83
CA TRP A 160 1.42 9.69 7.58
C TRP A 160 2.63 10.61 7.72
N LEU A 161 2.68 11.41 8.80
CA LEU A 161 3.76 12.34 9.08
C LEU A 161 5.09 11.61 9.27
N GLU A 162 5.10 10.53 10.06
CA GLU A 162 6.29 9.72 10.31
C GLU A 162 6.80 9.04 9.03
N PHE A 163 5.90 8.44 8.24
CA PHE A 163 6.25 7.86 6.94
C PHE A 163 6.87 8.91 6.01
N LYS A 164 6.22 10.06 5.88
CA LYS A 164 6.70 11.16 5.03
C LYS A 164 8.04 11.72 5.52
N LYS A 165 8.23 11.81 6.84
CA LYS A 165 9.52 12.22 7.43
C LYS A 165 10.65 11.27 7.05
N GLN A 166 10.42 9.95 7.07
CA GLN A 166 11.40 8.95 6.65
C GLN A 166 11.72 9.05 5.15
N GLU A 167 10.74 9.41 4.33
CA GLU A 167 10.94 9.73 2.92
C GLU A 167 11.64 11.08 2.68
N GLY A 168 11.96 11.84 3.74
CA GLY A 168 12.64 13.15 3.65
C GLY A 168 11.71 14.32 3.34
N TRP A 169 10.40 14.18 3.58
CA TRP A 169 9.46 15.29 3.46
C TRP A 169 9.59 16.27 4.63
N LYS A 170 9.17 17.50 4.36
CA LYS A 170 9.20 18.61 5.30
C LYS A 170 7.99 19.54 5.06
N TYR A 171 7.84 20.51 5.95
CA TYR A 171 6.85 21.57 5.78
C TYR A 171 7.18 22.46 4.57
N GLY A 172 6.13 22.82 3.82
CA GLY A 172 6.14 23.91 2.86
C GLY A 172 4.71 24.41 2.61
N PRO A 173 4.52 25.66 2.16
CA PRO A 173 3.20 26.30 2.11
C PRO A 173 2.25 25.70 1.07
N VAL A 174 2.80 24.95 0.11
CA VAL A 174 2.06 24.23 -0.93
C VAL A 174 2.68 22.85 -1.11
N LYS A 175 1.88 21.90 -1.58
CA LYS A 175 2.36 20.55 -1.87
C LYS A 175 3.28 20.59 -3.09
N ASP A 176 4.53 20.19 -2.90
CA ASP A 176 5.55 20.09 -3.96
C ASP A 176 6.24 18.72 -3.83
N ALA A 177 5.94 17.81 -4.76
CA ALA A 177 6.44 16.44 -4.69
C ALA A 177 7.94 16.33 -5.02
N GLU A 178 8.48 17.24 -5.84
CA GLU A 178 9.91 17.27 -6.19
C GLU A 178 10.75 17.74 -5.00
N LYS A 179 10.29 18.78 -4.31
CA LYS A 179 10.96 19.31 -3.10
C LYS A 179 10.60 18.55 -1.82
N LYS A 180 9.66 17.60 -1.91
CA LYS A 180 9.09 16.85 -0.80
C LYS A 180 8.52 17.78 0.29
N GLU A 181 7.71 18.74 -0.12
CA GLU A 181 7.07 19.72 0.76
C GLU A 181 5.57 19.48 0.83
N HIS A 182 4.98 19.63 2.03
CA HIS A 182 3.53 19.51 2.21
C HIS A 182 3.01 20.49 3.29
N PRO A 183 1.87 21.18 3.06
CA PRO A 183 1.33 22.17 4.02
C PRO A 183 0.83 21.52 5.31
N CYS A 184 0.37 20.27 5.24
CA CYS A 184 -0.04 19.49 6.40
C CYS A 184 1.14 18.86 7.18
N PHE A 185 2.41 19.13 6.84
CA PHE A 185 3.54 18.59 7.58
C PHE A 185 3.77 19.37 8.89
N VAL A 186 2.78 19.30 9.78
CA VAL A 186 2.72 19.95 11.10
C VAL A 186 2.09 18.98 12.11
N PRO A 187 2.26 19.20 13.43
CA PRO A 187 1.53 18.44 14.46
C PRO A 187 0.02 18.46 14.23
N TYR A 188 -0.69 17.40 14.61
CA TYR A 188 -2.12 17.24 14.34
C TYR A 188 -2.97 18.42 14.85
N GLU A 189 -2.62 18.96 16.01
CA GLU A 189 -3.32 20.08 16.66
C GLU A 189 -3.15 21.39 15.89
N GLN A 190 -2.13 21.48 15.02
CA GLN A 190 -1.87 22.64 14.17
C GLN A 190 -2.46 22.50 12.76
N LEU A 191 -3.06 21.35 12.44
CA LEU A 191 -3.77 21.20 11.17
C LEU A 191 -4.96 22.15 11.11
N PRO A 192 -5.24 22.72 9.91
CA PRO A 192 -6.53 23.34 9.64
C PRO A 192 -7.67 22.38 9.99
N LYS A 193 -8.78 22.92 10.49
CA LYS A 193 -9.88 22.07 10.97
C LYS A 193 -10.42 21.19 9.86
N GLU A 194 -10.39 21.70 8.64
CA GLU A 194 -10.82 21.00 7.43
C GLU A 194 -9.99 19.75 7.17
N GLN A 195 -8.68 19.78 7.47
CA GLN A 195 -7.81 18.62 7.32
C GLN A 195 -8.05 17.59 8.43
N GLN A 196 -8.23 18.04 9.68
CA GLN A 196 -8.57 17.13 10.79
C GLN A 196 -9.88 16.37 10.51
N VAL A 197 -10.90 17.03 9.95
CA VAL A 197 -12.20 16.42 9.65
C VAL A 197 -12.07 15.20 8.74
N LYS A 198 -11.10 15.19 7.82
CA LYS A 198 -10.86 14.03 6.93
C LYS A 198 -10.49 12.77 7.71
N ASP A 199 -9.70 12.89 8.78
CA ASP A 199 -9.35 11.75 9.63
C ASP A 199 -10.56 11.26 10.42
N TYR A 200 -11.41 12.17 10.91
CA TYR A 200 -12.68 11.83 11.58
C TYR A 200 -13.63 11.09 10.63
N LEU A 201 -13.84 11.61 9.42
CA LEU A 201 -14.72 11.00 8.42
C LEU A 201 -14.21 9.63 8.00
N PHE A 202 -12.91 9.53 7.69
CA PHE A 202 -12.29 8.27 7.29
C PHE A 202 -12.48 7.20 8.37
N ARG A 203 -12.14 7.51 9.63
CA ARG A 203 -12.34 6.59 10.76
C ARG A 203 -13.80 6.21 10.96
N ALA A 204 -14.72 7.17 10.89
CA ALA A 204 -16.15 6.91 11.06
C ALA A 204 -16.69 5.95 10.00
N VAL A 205 -16.27 6.11 8.73
CA VAL A 205 -16.62 5.18 7.66
C VAL A 205 -16.05 3.80 7.94
N VAL A 206 -14.76 3.67 8.24
CA VAL A 206 -14.14 2.36 8.52
C VAL A 206 -14.82 1.64 9.67
N HIS A 207 -15.17 2.37 10.74
CA HIS A 207 -15.86 1.79 11.89
C HIS A 207 -17.28 1.30 11.57
N ALA A 208 -17.93 1.80 10.51
CA ALA A 208 -19.22 1.30 10.06
C ALA A 208 -19.14 -0.06 9.34
N PHE A 209 -17.93 -0.55 9.04
CA PHE A 209 -17.66 -1.87 8.46
C PHE A 209 -17.17 -2.90 9.48
N LYS A 210 -17.07 -2.54 10.77
CA LYS A 210 -16.76 -3.47 11.87
C LYS A 210 -17.91 -4.43 12.15
#